data_AF-A0A9E2FPP4-F1
#
_entry.id   AF-A0A9E2FPP4-F1
#
_cell.length_a   1.000
_cell.length_b   1.000
_cell.length_c   1.000
_cell.angle_alpha   90.00
_cell.angle_beta   90.00
_cell.angle_gamma   90.00
#
_symmetry.space_group_name_H-M   'P 1'
#
loop_
_entity.id
_entity.type
_entity.pdbx_description
1 polymer ?
#
loop_
_entity_poly.entity_id
_entity_poly.type
_entity_poly.pdbx_seq_one_letter_code
_entity_poly.pdbx_strand_id
1 'polypeptide(L)'
;MLVSITGFLASALAETPSSYAPVVAKEDFAATMARMTAAKPAVMKKQMALLEERYDMSNRPARGVTMSGGKAVQEGVRVKLPAGMTWEKLVEMTPEQIREKGVFPGGFLPLPHPNHAEGGMVFPQHHIDEINRQEGRDLTRFDLDYDLPIHFLPEYPPPIYLTTRPDLGDVSQGKVVTIDNFYEMFNGILNPKQLEGLRLLVTPFPQQQFNQTEDRRSARPHRGVTCFDCHVNGHTNATTHLVGDIRPQEFRHGLDTPPLRGVNIQRLFGSQRAIKSIEDFTEFEQRAAYFDGDPVIATKKGANILERGSQVHFMAEMEELFDFPPAPKLDIFGELDPDQATDAELRGQDIFFDKSRCAECHPAPYYTDNLMHNLRTERFFKPQMINGRMAVGDGPIKTFPLRGIKDSPPYLHDRRLLTLEDTVEFFNLNTGVELTEQEKQDLVAFLRVL
;
A
#
# COMPACT_ATOMS: atom_id res chain seq x y z
N MET A 1 -18.86 62.12 -29.52
CA MET A 1 -19.32 60.72 -29.38
C MET A 1 -18.32 60.01 -28.49
N LEU A 2 -18.71 59.73 -27.23
CA LEU A 2 -17.87 59.04 -26.26
C LEU A 2 -17.70 57.57 -26.66
N VAL A 3 -16.45 57.12 -26.68
CA VAL A 3 -16.06 55.70 -26.77
C VAL A 3 -16.31 55.08 -25.41
N SER A 4 -17.23 54.12 -25.33
CA SER A 4 -17.47 53.32 -24.13
C SER A 4 -16.64 52.04 -24.24
N ILE A 5 -15.57 51.94 -23.45
CA ILE A 5 -14.80 50.72 -23.23
C ILE A 5 -15.45 50.01 -22.05
N THR A 6 -16.28 49.00 -22.29
CA THR A 6 -16.75 48.08 -21.26
C THR A 6 -15.77 46.92 -21.15
N GLY A 7 -14.84 47.02 -20.20
CA GLY A 7 -14.02 45.89 -19.78
C GLY A 7 -14.85 44.90 -18.97
N PHE A 8 -15.00 43.67 -19.47
CA PHE A 8 -15.47 42.54 -18.67
C PHE A 8 -14.30 42.00 -17.85
N LEU A 9 -14.21 42.40 -16.58
CA LEU A 9 -13.47 41.68 -15.56
C LEU A 9 -14.28 40.44 -15.19
N ALA A 10 -13.94 39.29 -15.76
CA ALA A 10 -14.42 38.00 -15.27
C ALA A 10 -13.74 37.74 -13.92
N SER A 11 -14.43 38.07 -12.84
CA SER A 11 -14.03 37.66 -11.50
C SER A 11 -14.20 36.14 -11.41
N ALA A 12 -13.10 35.41 -11.30
CA ALA A 12 -13.14 33.98 -10.99
C ALA A 12 -13.69 33.85 -9.56
N LEU A 13 -15.01 33.62 -9.45
CA LEU A 13 -15.62 33.27 -8.18
C LEU A 13 -14.96 31.99 -7.69
N ALA A 14 -14.36 32.04 -6.50
CA ALA A 14 -13.85 30.85 -5.84
C ALA A 14 -14.98 29.81 -5.75
N GLU A 15 -14.77 28.62 -6.30
CA GLU A 15 -15.77 27.55 -6.22
C GLU A 15 -16.10 27.27 -4.74
N THR A 16 -17.38 27.14 -4.42
CA THR A 16 -17.81 26.84 -3.06
C THR A 16 -17.32 25.44 -2.68
N PRO A 17 -16.69 25.24 -1.51
CA PRO A 17 -16.22 23.93 -1.08
C PRO A 17 -17.36 22.89 -1.05
N SER A 18 -17.08 21.68 -1.53
CA SER A 18 -18.03 20.55 -1.57
C SER A 18 -17.37 19.26 -1.11
N SER A 19 -18.14 18.41 -0.42
CA SER A 19 -17.72 17.05 -0.06
C SER A 19 -17.91 16.04 -1.20
N TYR A 20 -18.75 16.37 -2.20
CA TYR A 20 -19.06 15.52 -3.34
C TYR A 20 -18.17 15.84 -4.53
N ALA A 21 -17.78 14.79 -5.26
CA ALA A 21 -17.16 14.95 -6.57
C ALA A 21 -18.20 15.46 -7.60
N PRO A 22 -17.75 16.14 -8.67
CA PRO A 22 -18.65 16.58 -9.74
C PRO A 22 -19.37 15.40 -10.40
N VAL A 23 -20.70 15.34 -10.26
CA VAL A 23 -21.53 14.28 -10.86
C VAL A 23 -21.69 14.49 -12.37
N VAL A 24 -21.82 15.75 -12.80
CA VAL A 24 -21.99 16.13 -14.20
C VAL A 24 -20.65 16.46 -14.81
N ALA A 25 -20.29 15.77 -15.88
CA ALA A 25 -19.10 16.08 -16.65
C ALA A 25 -19.23 17.47 -17.29
N LYS A 26 -18.19 18.29 -17.11
CA LYS A 26 -18.08 19.63 -17.71
C LYS A 26 -17.35 19.61 -19.07
N GLU A 27 -16.79 18.46 -19.45
CA GLU A 27 -15.97 18.24 -20.63
C GLU A 27 -16.31 16.85 -21.22
N ASP A 28 -16.19 16.69 -22.53
CA ASP A 28 -16.31 15.39 -23.19
C ASP A 28 -15.13 14.47 -22.84
N PHE A 29 -15.37 13.15 -22.82
CA PHE A 29 -14.33 12.15 -22.52
C PHE A 29 -13.10 12.27 -23.46
N ALA A 30 -13.30 12.47 -24.76
CA ALA A 30 -12.18 12.54 -25.70
C ALA A 30 -11.28 13.75 -25.41
N ALA A 31 -11.87 14.91 -25.10
CA ALA A 31 -11.15 16.09 -24.65
C ALA A 31 -10.43 15.87 -23.29
N THR A 32 -11.10 15.26 -22.30
CA THR A 32 -10.48 14.92 -21.02
C THR A 32 -9.29 13.96 -21.19
N MET A 33 -9.46 12.88 -21.95
CA MET A 33 -8.41 11.91 -22.23
C MET A 33 -7.22 12.56 -22.94
N ALA A 34 -7.45 13.37 -23.98
CA ALA A 34 -6.38 14.05 -24.70
C ALA A 34 -5.60 15.01 -23.79
N ARG A 35 -6.30 15.82 -22.98
CA ARG A 35 -5.69 16.77 -22.05
C ARG A 35 -4.84 16.07 -20.99
N MET A 36 -5.35 15.02 -20.36
CA MET A 36 -4.64 14.30 -19.31
C MET A 36 -3.49 13.45 -19.85
N THR A 37 -3.66 12.83 -21.02
CA THR A 37 -2.57 12.12 -21.72
C THR A 37 -1.43 13.08 -22.05
N ALA A 38 -1.73 14.29 -22.54
CA ALA A 38 -0.72 15.30 -22.82
C ALA A 38 0.00 15.80 -21.55
N ALA A 39 -0.68 15.80 -20.39
CA ALA A 39 -0.12 16.20 -19.11
C ALA A 39 0.75 15.11 -18.45
N LYS A 40 0.47 13.83 -18.74
CA LYS A 40 1.12 12.65 -18.12
C LYS A 40 2.66 12.74 -18.06
N PRO A 41 3.40 13.12 -19.13
CA PRO A 41 4.87 13.21 -19.04
C PRO A 41 5.38 14.20 -17.99
N ALA A 42 4.69 15.34 -17.82
CA ALA A 42 5.06 16.34 -16.83
C ALA A 42 4.74 15.88 -15.40
N VAL A 43 3.60 15.19 -15.21
CA VAL A 43 3.22 14.57 -13.95
C VAL A 43 4.26 13.53 -13.53
N MET A 44 4.59 12.59 -14.42
CA MET A 44 5.58 11.55 -14.13
C MET A 44 6.97 12.13 -13.87
N LYS A 45 7.42 13.11 -14.66
CA LYS A 45 8.70 13.77 -14.42
C LYS A 45 8.77 14.42 -13.03
N LYS A 46 7.69 15.09 -12.59
CA LYS A 46 7.61 15.73 -11.28
C LYS A 46 7.65 14.70 -10.14
N GLN A 47 6.96 13.57 -10.29
CA GLN A 47 6.97 12.50 -9.29
C GLN A 47 8.34 11.80 -9.22
N MET A 48 8.92 11.44 -10.36
CA MET A 48 10.23 10.79 -10.40
C MET A 48 11.34 11.68 -9.82
N ALA A 49 11.30 12.99 -10.11
CA ALA A 49 12.24 13.93 -9.50
C ALA A 49 12.13 13.95 -7.96
N LEU A 50 10.92 13.87 -7.40
CA LEU A 50 10.73 13.78 -5.95
C LEU A 50 11.29 12.47 -5.38
N LEU A 51 11.05 11.33 -6.04
CA LEU A 51 11.59 10.05 -5.61
C LEU A 51 13.12 10.04 -5.67
N GLU A 52 13.71 10.53 -6.75
CA GLU A 52 15.17 10.63 -6.92
C GLU A 52 15.81 11.62 -5.93
N GLU A 53 15.10 12.67 -5.52
CA GLU A 53 15.54 13.59 -4.48
C GLU A 53 15.59 12.89 -3.11
N ARG A 54 14.55 12.10 -2.80
CA ARG A 54 14.37 11.47 -1.48
C ARG A 54 15.14 10.18 -1.29
N TYR A 55 15.35 9.43 -2.38
CA TYR A 55 15.82 8.05 -2.30
C TYR A 55 16.97 7.74 -3.26
N ASP A 56 17.78 6.76 -2.87
CA ASP A 56 18.65 6.01 -3.77
C ASP A 56 17.85 4.91 -4.47
N MET A 57 17.55 5.13 -5.75
CA MET A 57 16.73 4.25 -6.58
C MET A 57 17.51 3.08 -7.22
N SER A 58 18.76 2.82 -6.78
CA SER A 58 19.59 1.76 -7.36
C SER A 58 19.16 0.35 -6.89
N ASN A 59 19.23 -0.62 -7.79
CA ASN A 59 18.99 -2.03 -7.46
C ASN A 59 20.19 -2.59 -6.68
N ARG A 60 20.01 -2.88 -5.39
CA ARG A 60 21.01 -3.57 -4.54
C ARG A 60 20.34 -4.74 -3.83
N PRO A 61 20.36 -5.94 -4.41
CA PRO A 61 19.78 -7.11 -3.79
C PRO A 61 20.63 -7.56 -2.59
N ALA A 62 19.96 -7.86 -1.49
CA ALA A 62 20.53 -8.45 -0.30
C ALA A 62 21.15 -9.82 -0.62
N ARG A 63 22.41 -10.02 -0.24
CA ARG A 63 23.12 -11.26 -0.57
C ARG A 63 22.49 -12.45 0.17
N GLY A 64 21.96 -13.42 -0.60
CA GLY A 64 21.43 -14.66 -0.04
C GLY A 64 20.06 -14.53 0.63
N VAL A 65 19.39 -13.38 0.51
CA VAL A 65 18.04 -13.17 1.07
C VAL A 65 17.04 -13.02 -0.07
N THR A 66 16.05 -13.89 -0.08
CA THR A 66 14.93 -13.86 -1.03
C THR A 66 13.59 -13.80 -0.32
N MET A 67 12.59 -13.26 -1.00
CA MET A 67 11.18 -13.44 -0.69
C MET A 67 10.79 -14.92 -0.83
N SER A 68 9.61 -15.27 -0.37
CA SER A 68 9.13 -16.66 -0.31
C SER A 68 9.12 -17.41 -1.65
N GLY A 69 8.77 -16.74 -2.75
CA GLY A 69 8.82 -17.26 -4.13
C GLY A 69 10.16 -17.00 -4.85
N GLY A 70 11.18 -16.51 -4.15
CA GLY A 70 12.57 -16.48 -4.63
C GLY A 70 13.06 -15.15 -5.20
N LYS A 71 12.24 -14.09 -5.24
CA LYS A 71 12.73 -12.75 -5.64
C LYS A 71 13.72 -12.21 -4.62
N ALA A 72 14.82 -11.60 -5.07
CA ALA A 72 15.78 -10.99 -4.15
C ALA A 72 15.18 -9.79 -3.39
N VAL A 73 15.39 -9.76 -2.07
CA VAL A 73 15.02 -8.61 -1.21
C VAL A 73 16.03 -7.49 -1.42
N GLN A 74 15.61 -6.22 -1.41
CA GLN A 74 16.54 -5.08 -1.48
C GLN A 74 17.14 -4.78 -0.10
N GLU A 75 18.42 -4.41 -0.05
CA GLU A 75 19.11 -4.04 1.20
C GLU A 75 19.50 -2.57 1.25
N GLY A 76 19.92 -2.11 2.42
CA GLY A 76 20.52 -0.81 2.65
C GLY A 76 19.52 0.34 2.71
N VAL A 77 19.85 1.34 3.51
CA VAL A 77 19.07 2.56 3.68
C VAL A 77 19.05 3.33 2.36
N ARG A 78 17.85 3.59 1.84
CA ARG A 78 17.63 4.29 0.58
C ARG A 78 17.32 5.75 0.79
N VAL A 79 16.80 6.12 1.96
CA VAL A 79 16.54 7.53 2.30
C VAL A 79 17.83 8.34 2.24
N LYS A 80 17.82 9.40 1.43
CA LYS A 80 18.89 10.38 1.34
C LYS A 80 18.78 11.38 2.48
N LEU A 81 19.91 11.62 3.15
CA LEU A 81 20.00 12.61 4.21
C LEU A 81 20.18 14.03 3.64
N PRO A 82 19.65 15.06 4.32
CA PRO A 82 19.96 16.45 4.00
C PRO A 82 21.47 16.71 4.01
N ALA A 83 21.93 17.66 3.20
CA ALA A 83 23.35 17.98 3.08
C ALA A 83 23.99 18.29 4.45
N GLY A 84 25.10 17.62 4.77
CA GLY A 84 25.86 17.80 6.02
C GLY A 84 25.30 17.06 7.23
N MET A 85 24.16 16.36 7.11
CA MET A 85 23.62 15.48 8.15
C MET A 85 24.18 14.05 8.03
N THR A 86 24.20 13.36 9.17
CA THR A 86 24.45 11.92 9.28
C THR A 86 23.41 11.33 10.22
N TRP A 87 23.26 10.01 10.27
CA TRP A 87 22.30 9.36 11.18
C TRP A 87 22.62 9.66 12.64
N GLU A 88 23.90 9.66 13.01
CA GLU A 88 24.37 9.96 14.38
C GLU A 88 23.97 11.38 14.78
N LYS A 89 24.18 12.36 13.90
CA LYS A 89 23.77 13.75 14.17
C LYS A 89 22.27 13.90 14.34
N LEU A 90 21.46 13.12 13.62
CA LEU A 90 20.02 13.18 13.72
C LEU A 90 19.52 12.55 15.01
N VAL A 91 20.08 11.40 15.41
CA VAL A 91 19.72 10.70 16.64
C VAL A 91 20.07 11.51 17.90
N GLU A 92 21.14 12.32 17.87
CA GLU A 92 21.49 13.24 18.96
C GLU A 92 20.55 14.46 19.10
N MET A 93 19.68 14.72 18.11
CA MET A 93 18.79 15.88 18.12
C MET A 93 17.41 15.54 18.70
N THR A 94 16.83 16.49 19.44
CA THR A 94 15.41 16.37 19.80
C THR A 94 14.53 16.55 18.56
N PRO A 95 13.29 16.04 18.57
CA PRO A 95 12.37 16.23 17.46
C PRO A 95 12.13 17.71 17.10
N GLU A 96 12.07 18.58 18.11
CA GLU A 96 11.94 20.03 17.92
C GLU A 96 13.16 20.64 17.23
N GLN A 97 14.38 20.17 17.55
CA GLN A 97 15.59 20.64 16.88
C GLN A 97 15.62 20.21 15.41
N ILE A 98 15.23 18.97 15.11
CA ILE A 98 15.10 18.47 13.74
C ILE A 98 14.09 19.31 12.95
N ARG A 99 12.94 19.59 13.58
CA ARG A 99 11.86 20.41 13.01
C ARG A 99 12.27 21.85 12.73
N GLU A 100 12.92 22.51 13.69
CA GLU A 100 13.32 23.91 13.54
C GLU A 100 14.47 24.09 12.55
N LYS A 101 15.40 23.14 12.50
CA LYS A 101 16.48 23.14 11.50
C LYS A 101 16.01 22.67 10.12
N GLY A 102 14.84 22.05 10.02
CA GLY A 102 14.30 21.53 8.76
C GLY A 102 15.11 20.37 8.19
N VAL A 103 15.65 19.51 9.06
CA VAL A 103 16.58 18.42 8.68
C VAL A 103 15.97 17.03 8.80
N PHE A 104 14.65 16.92 8.95
CA PHE A 104 13.98 15.62 8.87
C PHE A 104 14.19 15.03 7.48
N PRO A 105 14.67 13.77 7.34
CA PRO A 105 14.95 13.20 6.04
C PRO A 105 13.72 13.23 5.11
N GLY A 106 13.92 13.69 3.87
CA GLY A 106 12.81 13.85 2.92
C GLY A 106 12.09 12.53 2.61
N GLY A 107 12.79 11.40 2.65
CA GLY A 107 12.21 10.06 2.47
C GLY A 107 11.34 9.59 3.65
N PHE A 108 11.39 10.25 4.81
CA PHE A 108 10.50 9.96 5.94
C PHE A 108 9.26 10.86 5.99
N LEU A 109 9.24 11.94 5.20
CA LEU A 109 8.02 12.73 4.98
C LEU A 109 6.99 11.90 4.21
N PRO A 110 5.69 12.16 4.41
CA PRO A 110 4.66 11.46 3.67
C PRO A 110 4.86 11.48 2.16
N LEU A 111 4.59 10.34 1.53
CA LEU A 111 4.76 10.17 0.09
C LEU A 111 3.46 10.56 -0.64
N PRO A 112 3.47 11.57 -1.52
CA PRO A 112 2.30 11.91 -2.32
C PRO A 112 2.03 10.88 -3.41
N HIS A 113 0.75 10.62 -3.68
CA HIS A 113 0.30 10.00 -4.92
C HIS A 113 0.88 10.73 -6.16
N PRO A 114 1.29 10.03 -7.23
CA PRO A 114 1.97 10.63 -8.40
C PRO A 114 1.21 11.80 -9.04
N ASN A 115 -0.12 11.73 -8.98
CA ASN A 115 -1.01 12.82 -9.34
C ASN A 115 -2.00 13.08 -8.20
N HIS A 116 -1.57 13.78 -7.14
CA HIS A 116 -2.33 13.88 -5.90
C HIS A 116 -3.70 14.56 -6.05
N ALA A 117 -3.80 15.55 -6.94
CA ALA A 117 -5.06 16.25 -7.20
C ALA A 117 -6.13 15.33 -7.82
N GLU A 118 -5.72 14.35 -8.62
CA GLU A 118 -6.62 13.35 -9.23
C GLU A 118 -6.82 12.12 -8.33
N GLY A 119 -5.76 11.64 -7.67
CA GLY A 119 -5.78 10.42 -6.85
C GLY A 119 -6.07 9.16 -7.68
N GLY A 120 -6.78 8.20 -7.05
CA GLY A 120 -7.20 6.96 -7.68
C GLY A 120 -6.23 5.79 -7.50
N MET A 121 -6.63 4.61 -7.98
CA MET A 121 -5.79 3.41 -7.96
C MET A 121 -4.73 3.46 -9.07
N VAL A 122 -3.57 2.85 -8.82
CA VAL A 122 -2.47 2.73 -9.80
C VAL A 122 -1.80 1.37 -9.64
N PHE A 123 -1.83 0.59 -10.71
CA PHE A 123 -1.32 -0.77 -10.75
C PHE A 123 0.11 -0.82 -11.33
N PRO A 124 1.00 -1.69 -10.83
CA PRO A 124 2.30 -1.94 -11.44
C PRO A 124 2.19 -2.49 -12.86
N GLN A 125 3.12 -2.11 -13.75
CA GLN A 125 3.08 -2.50 -15.16
C GLN A 125 3.06 -4.03 -15.38
N HIS A 126 3.86 -4.79 -14.62
CA HIS A 126 3.90 -6.25 -14.74
C HIS A 126 2.54 -6.90 -14.42
N HIS A 127 1.74 -6.29 -13.55
CA HIS A 127 0.39 -6.76 -13.23
C HIS A 127 -0.60 -6.40 -14.34
N ILE A 128 -0.52 -5.19 -14.88
CA ILE A 128 -1.32 -4.77 -16.06
C ILE A 128 -1.10 -5.73 -17.23
N ASP A 129 0.17 -6.02 -17.55
CA ASP A 129 0.54 -6.89 -18.66
C ASP A 129 -0.04 -8.30 -18.50
N GLU A 130 -0.01 -8.85 -17.29
CA GLU A 130 -0.46 -10.21 -17.01
C GLU A 130 -2.00 -10.34 -16.99
N ILE A 131 -2.72 -9.38 -16.41
CA ILE A 131 -4.18 -9.35 -16.45
C ILE A 131 -4.69 -9.14 -17.87
N ASN A 132 -4.02 -8.29 -18.67
CA ASN A 132 -4.37 -8.11 -20.06
C ASN A 132 -4.09 -9.39 -20.87
N ARG A 133 -2.99 -10.10 -20.58
CA ARG A 133 -2.65 -11.38 -21.23
C ARG A 133 -3.67 -12.48 -20.94
N GLN A 134 -4.12 -12.62 -19.70
CA GLN A 134 -5.10 -13.65 -19.32
C GLN A 134 -6.52 -13.26 -19.76
N GLU A 135 -7.01 -12.10 -19.31
CA GLU A 135 -8.44 -11.74 -19.38
C GLU A 135 -8.78 -10.74 -20.49
N GLY A 136 -7.79 -10.15 -21.17
CA GLY A 136 -8.00 -9.00 -22.07
C GLY A 136 -8.52 -7.75 -21.36
N ARG A 137 -8.26 -7.61 -20.06
CA ARG A 137 -8.69 -6.48 -19.21
C ARG A 137 -7.51 -5.53 -18.97
N ASP A 138 -7.56 -4.36 -19.58
CA ASP A 138 -6.46 -3.39 -19.54
C ASP A 138 -6.60 -2.39 -18.38
N LEU A 139 -5.78 -2.59 -17.34
CA LEU A 139 -5.70 -1.76 -16.15
C LEU A 139 -4.86 -0.48 -16.33
N THR A 140 -4.49 -0.13 -17.57
CA THR A 140 -3.73 1.09 -17.87
C THR A 140 -4.54 2.35 -17.62
N ARG A 141 -3.91 3.32 -16.96
CA ARG A 141 -4.37 4.70 -16.85
C ARG A 141 -3.76 5.57 -17.94
N PHE A 142 -4.58 6.34 -18.65
CA PHE A 142 -4.07 7.28 -19.66
C PHE A 142 -3.37 8.50 -19.05
N ASP A 143 -3.59 8.78 -17.76
CA ASP A 143 -3.15 10.01 -17.08
C ASP A 143 -1.90 9.85 -16.20
N LEU A 144 -1.51 8.63 -15.81
CA LEU A 144 -0.24 8.36 -15.12
C LEU A 144 0.22 6.90 -15.27
N ASP A 145 1.45 6.64 -14.84
CA ASP A 145 2.07 5.32 -14.68
C ASP A 145 2.40 5.06 -13.20
N TYR A 146 2.73 3.82 -12.89
CA TYR A 146 3.24 3.43 -11.57
C TYR A 146 4.64 4.02 -11.32
N ASP A 147 4.93 4.45 -10.08
CA ASP A 147 6.05 5.34 -9.78
C ASP A 147 7.30 4.66 -9.19
N LEU A 148 7.16 3.45 -8.64
CA LEU A 148 8.30 2.72 -8.06
C LEU A 148 8.85 1.64 -9.01
N PRO A 149 10.19 1.50 -9.13
CA PRO A 149 10.82 0.44 -9.90
C PRO A 149 10.49 -0.97 -9.38
N ILE A 150 10.43 -1.95 -10.29
CA ILE A 150 10.05 -3.34 -9.98
C ILE A 150 10.91 -4.00 -8.88
N HIS A 151 12.17 -3.60 -8.71
CA HIS A 151 13.05 -4.20 -7.70
C HIS A 151 12.67 -3.82 -6.27
N PHE A 152 11.91 -2.73 -6.06
CA PHE A 152 11.34 -2.35 -4.75
C PHE A 152 9.94 -2.90 -4.50
N LEU A 153 9.34 -3.60 -5.47
CA LEU A 153 7.99 -4.15 -5.34
C LEU A 153 8.03 -5.56 -4.74
N PRO A 154 6.88 -6.12 -4.34
CA PRO A 154 6.77 -7.53 -3.96
C PRO A 154 7.15 -8.46 -5.11
N GLU A 155 7.33 -9.73 -4.79
CA GLU A 155 7.45 -10.76 -5.80
C GLU A 155 6.14 -10.98 -6.57
N TYR A 156 6.29 -11.45 -7.81
CA TYR A 156 5.17 -11.56 -8.73
C TYR A 156 5.30 -12.78 -9.66
N PRO A 157 4.29 -13.67 -9.71
CA PRO A 157 3.18 -13.77 -8.76
C PRO A 157 3.68 -14.17 -7.36
N PRO A 158 3.02 -13.69 -6.29
CA PRO A 158 3.32 -14.17 -4.95
C PRO A 158 2.68 -15.54 -4.69
N PRO A 159 3.32 -16.40 -3.87
CA PRO A 159 2.78 -17.72 -3.53
C PRO A 159 1.52 -17.63 -2.68
N ILE A 160 0.70 -18.68 -2.70
CA ILE A 160 -0.49 -18.83 -1.85
C ILE A 160 -0.24 -19.97 -0.87
N TYR A 161 -0.33 -19.67 0.42
CA TYR A 161 -0.32 -20.67 1.49
C TYR A 161 -1.71 -20.76 2.11
N LEU A 162 -2.16 -21.97 2.44
CA LEU A 162 -3.48 -22.21 3.01
C LEU A 162 -3.38 -22.72 4.44
N THR A 163 -4.10 -22.08 5.36
CA THR A 163 -4.17 -22.48 6.78
C THR A 163 -4.72 -23.91 6.96
N THR A 164 -5.53 -24.37 6.02
CA THR A 164 -6.19 -25.69 6.03
C THR A 164 -5.39 -26.79 5.35
N ARG A 165 -4.38 -26.43 4.53
CA ARG A 165 -3.54 -27.37 3.76
C ARG A 165 -2.07 -26.96 3.82
N PRO A 166 -1.46 -26.91 5.02
CA PRO A 166 -0.06 -26.54 5.17
C PRO A 166 0.90 -27.53 4.47
N ASP A 167 0.43 -28.75 4.17
CA ASP A 167 1.16 -29.79 3.46
C ASP A 167 1.43 -29.47 1.98
N LEU A 168 0.66 -28.56 1.37
CA LEU A 168 0.74 -28.28 -0.07
C LEU A 168 1.78 -27.24 -0.46
N GLY A 169 2.28 -26.43 0.48
CA GLY A 169 3.14 -25.28 0.15
C GLY A 169 2.41 -24.24 -0.69
N ASP A 170 3.06 -23.75 -1.76
CA ASP A 170 2.46 -22.79 -2.69
C ASP A 170 1.40 -23.43 -3.60
N VAL A 171 0.12 -23.20 -3.29
CA VAL A 171 -1.00 -23.69 -4.11
C VAL A 171 -1.27 -22.88 -5.37
N SER A 172 -0.61 -21.72 -5.55
CA SER A 172 -0.70 -20.93 -6.79
C SER A 172 0.14 -21.51 -7.92
N GLN A 173 1.08 -22.42 -7.60
CA GLN A 173 2.01 -23.03 -8.56
C GLN A 173 2.75 -21.97 -9.40
N GLY A 174 3.09 -20.83 -8.81
CA GLY A 174 3.75 -19.71 -9.51
C GLY A 174 2.89 -19.05 -10.60
N LYS A 175 1.56 -19.10 -10.51
CA LYS A 175 0.63 -18.45 -11.45
C LYS A 175 -0.17 -17.34 -10.77
N VAL A 176 -0.49 -16.29 -11.53
CA VAL A 176 -1.50 -15.29 -11.11
C VAL A 176 -2.88 -15.92 -11.22
N VAL A 177 -3.61 -15.93 -10.11
CA VAL A 177 -4.98 -16.44 -10.02
C VAL A 177 -5.94 -15.39 -10.56
N THR A 178 -6.74 -15.77 -11.54
CA THR A 178 -7.73 -14.93 -12.22
C THR A 178 -9.04 -15.67 -12.39
N ILE A 179 -10.06 -14.98 -12.91
CA ILE A 179 -11.34 -15.61 -13.25
C ILE A 179 -11.21 -16.73 -14.28
N ASP A 180 -10.16 -16.73 -15.10
CA ASP A 180 -9.98 -17.71 -16.18
C ASP A 180 -9.36 -19.04 -15.69
N ASN A 181 -8.69 -19.05 -14.54
CA ASN A 181 -7.95 -20.21 -14.06
C ASN A 181 -8.26 -20.67 -12.63
N PHE A 182 -8.96 -19.88 -11.81
CA PHE A 182 -9.19 -20.20 -10.39
C PHE A 182 -9.85 -21.57 -10.20
N TYR A 183 -10.81 -21.95 -11.06
CA TYR A 183 -11.51 -23.22 -10.92
C TYR A 183 -10.58 -24.40 -11.17
N GLU A 184 -9.82 -24.38 -12.27
CA GLU A 184 -8.86 -25.44 -12.60
C GLU A 184 -7.81 -25.62 -11.51
N MET A 185 -7.32 -24.50 -10.95
CA MET A 185 -6.25 -24.50 -9.95
C MET A 185 -6.72 -24.99 -8.58
N PHE A 186 -7.94 -24.64 -8.15
CA PHE A 186 -8.37 -24.84 -6.76
C PHE A 186 -9.46 -25.90 -6.57
N ASN A 187 -10.05 -26.42 -7.66
CA ASN A 187 -11.03 -27.49 -7.56
C ASN A 187 -10.41 -28.76 -6.95
N GLY A 188 -11.00 -29.26 -5.85
CA GLY A 188 -10.47 -30.39 -5.08
C GLY A 188 -9.45 -30.01 -4.00
N ILE A 189 -9.00 -28.75 -3.97
CA ILE A 189 -8.24 -28.17 -2.86
C ILE A 189 -9.18 -27.43 -1.91
N LEU A 190 -10.03 -26.57 -2.47
CA LEU A 190 -11.03 -25.79 -1.74
C LEU A 190 -12.38 -26.50 -1.73
N ASN A 191 -13.14 -26.33 -0.65
CA ASN A 191 -14.54 -26.75 -0.61
C ASN A 191 -15.40 -25.85 -1.55
N PRO A 192 -16.64 -26.24 -1.90
CA PRO A 192 -17.46 -25.47 -2.84
C PRO A 192 -17.75 -24.02 -2.42
N LYS A 193 -17.87 -23.75 -1.11
CA LYS A 193 -18.13 -22.40 -0.59
C LYS A 193 -16.89 -21.52 -0.70
N GLN A 194 -15.73 -22.05 -0.36
CA GLN A 194 -14.42 -21.39 -0.50
C GLN A 194 -14.10 -21.12 -1.97
N LEU A 195 -14.39 -22.08 -2.85
CA LEU A 195 -14.18 -21.93 -4.29
C LEU A 195 -15.06 -20.82 -4.89
N GLU A 196 -16.30 -20.69 -4.43
CA GLU A 196 -17.17 -19.56 -4.79
C GLU A 196 -16.67 -18.24 -4.20
N GLY A 197 -16.18 -18.24 -2.97
CA GLY A 197 -15.49 -17.09 -2.36
C GLY A 197 -14.31 -16.62 -3.22
N LEU A 198 -13.45 -17.54 -3.64
CA LEU A 198 -12.33 -17.24 -4.53
C LEU A 198 -12.80 -16.69 -5.88
N ARG A 199 -13.82 -17.31 -6.50
CA ARG A 199 -14.43 -16.79 -7.74
C ARG A 199 -14.86 -15.33 -7.59
N LEU A 200 -15.48 -14.99 -6.46
CA LEU A 200 -15.94 -13.64 -6.16
C LEU A 200 -14.77 -12.66 -5.99
N LEU A 201 -13.68 -13.05 -5.32
CA LEU A 201 -12.46 -12.24 -5.15
C LEU A 201 -11.78 -11.91 -6.49
N VAL A 202 -11.90 -12.80 -7.49
CA VAL A 202 -11.39 -12.58 -8.86
C VAL A 202 -12.47 -12.10 -9.85
N THR A 203 -13.66 -11.73 -9.38
CA THR A 203 -14.72 -11.15 -10.23
C THR A 203 -14.54 -9.64 -10.34
N PRO A 204 -14.55 -9.05 -11.56
CA PRO A 204 -14.36 -7.61 -11.72
C PRO A 204 -15.63 -6.83 -11.37
N PHE A 205 -15.47 -5.71 -10.65
CA PHE A 205 -16.52 -4.76 -10.28
C PHE A 205 -16.13 -3.32 -10.67
N PRO A 206 -17.08 -2.47 -11.10
CA PRO A 206 -16.79 -1.07 -11.40
C PRO A 206 -16.09 -0.36 -10.24
N GLN A 207 -15.11 0.45 -10.57
CA GLN A 207 -14.33 1.24 -9.62
C GLN A 207 -14.16 2.67 -10.17
N GLN A 208 -13.84 3.63 -9.31
CA GLN A 208 -13.75 5.05 -9.63
C GLN A 208 -13.01 5.38 -10.94
N GLN A 209 -11.84 4.79 -11.20
CA GLN A 209 -11.03 5.00 -12.40
C GLN A 209 -11.35 3.97 -13.50
N PHE A 210 -11.90 2.82 -13.13
CA PHE A 210 -12.14 1.67 -14.00
C PHE A 210 -13.64 1.36 -14.06
N ASN A 211 -14.36 2.05 -14.94
CA ASN A 211 -15.81 1.93 -15.10
C ASN A 211 -16.25 2.29 -16.54
N GLN A 212 -17.55 2.32 -16.78
CA GLN A 212 -18.16 2.54 -18.08
C GLN A 212 -18.47 4.03 -18.39
N THR A 213 -18.41 4.94 -17.41
CA THR A 213 -18.81 6.34 -17.56
C THR A 213 -17.67 7.22 -18.10
N GLU A 214 -18.00 8.47 -18.42
CA GLU A 214 -17.11 9.46 -19.05
C GLU A 214 -16.02 10.02 -18.13
N ASP A 215 -16.08 9.74 -16.83
CA ASP A 215 -15.09 10.17 -15.83
C ASP A 215 -14.07 9.07 -15.46
N ARG A 216 -14.04 7.96 -16.21
CA ARG A 216 -13.01 6.92 -16.10
C ARG A 216 -11.60 7.44 -16.41
N ARG A 217 -10.58 6.64 -16.08
CA ARG A 217 -9.16 6.86 -16.44
C ARG A 217 -8.60 5.78 -17.35
N SER A 218 -9.44 4.84 -17.77
CA SER A 218 -9.17 3.86 -18.82
C SER A 218 -9.61 4.38 -20.19
N ALA A 219 -8.86 4.04 -21.24
CA ALA A 219 -9.16 4.53 -22.59
C ALA A 219 -10.53 4.04 -23.11
N ARG A 220 -10.84 2.77 -22.85
CA ARG A 220 -12.13 2.15 -23.20
C ARG A 220 -13.03 2.03 -21.96
N PRO A 221 -14.36 2.05 -22.12
CA PRO A 221 -15.27 1.63 -21.05
C PRO A 221 -14.80 0.29 -20.45
N HIS A 222 -14.65 0.24 -19.13
CA HIS A 222 -13.92 -0.83 -18.45
C HIS A 222 -14.85 -1.70 -17.59
N ARG A 223 -14.55 -3.00 -17.51
CA ARG A 223 -15.34 -3.96 -16.71
C ARG A 223 -15.19 -3.75 -15.19
N GLY A 224 -14.09 -3.15 -14.77
CA GLY A 224 -13.79 -2.91 -13.37
C GLY A 224 -12.51 -3.57 -12.88
N VAL A 225 -12.32 -3.56 -11.57
CA VAL A 225 -11.19 -4.21 -10.88
C VAL A 225 -11.69 -5.36 -10.01
N THR A 226 -10.83 -6.35 -9.76
CA THR A 226 -11.06 -7.45 -8.83
C THR A 226 -10.40 -7.15 -7.49
N CYS A 227 -10.76 -7.87 -6.42
CA CYS A 227 -10.02 -7.77 -5.16
C CYS A 227 -8.55 -8.17 -5.36
N PHE A 228 -8.31 -9.18 -6.21
CA PHE A 228 -6.98 -9.69 -6.55
C PHE A 228 -6.16 -8.79 -7.49
N ASP A 229 -6.72 -7.71 -8.04
CA ASP A 229 -5.90 -6.76 -8.79
C ASP A 229 -5.01 -5.94 -7.84
N CYS A 230 -5.50 -5.65 -6.64
CA CYS A 230 -4.74 -5.01 -5.57
C CYS A 230 -4.07 -6.08 -4.67
N HIS A 231 -4.83 -7.12 -4.32
CA HIS A 231 -4.40 -8.21 -3.45
C HIS A 231 -4.06 -9.48 -4.25
N VAL A 232 -3.16 -9.37 -5.23
CA VAL A 232 -2.80 -10.49 -6.12
C VAL A 232 -2.47 -11.75 -5.33
N ASN A 233 -3.15 -12.85 -5.63
CA ASN A 233 -2.97 -14.12 -4.94
C ASN A 233 -3.11 -14.00 -3.40
N GLY A 234 -3.98 -13.12 -2.90
CA GLY A 234 -4.12 -12.87 -1.45
C GLY A 234 -2.93 -12.12 -0.83
N HIS A 235 -1.96 -11.68 -1.62
CA HIS A 235 -0.80 -10.88 -1.21
C HIS A 235 -0.79 -9.53 -1.92
N THR A 236 0.10 -8.62 -1.53
CA THR A 236 0.22 -7.32 -2.20
C THR A 236 1.07 -7.39 -3.45
N ASN A 237 0.74 -6.58 -4.46
CA ASN A 237 1.65 -6.19 -5.56
C ASN A 237 2.14 -4.74 -5.42
N ALA A 238 1.95 -4.11 -4.26
CA ALA A 238 2.16 -2.69 -3.99
C ALA A 238 1.30 -1.75 -4.84
N THR A 239 0.14 -2.19 -5.32
CA THR A 239 -0.87 -1.28 -5.89
C THR A 239 -1.14 -0.17 -4.89
N THR A 240 -1.13 1.07 -5.37
CA THR A 240 -1.33 2.24 -4.52
C THR A 240 -2.65 2.92 -4.82
N HIS A 241 -3.20 3.55 -3.79
CA HIS A 241 -4.38 4.39 -3.91
C HIS A 241 -4.21 5.66 -3.07
N LEU A 242 -5.26 6.46 -3.00
CA LEU A 242 -5.37 7.66 -2.19
C LEU A 242 -6.61 7.49 -1.34
N VAL A 243 -6.49 7.59 -0.01
CA VAL A 243 -7.58 7.21 0.91
C VAL A 243 -8.86 8.01 0.62
N GLY A 244 -10.01 7.35 0.49
CA GLY A 244 -11.27 8.00 0.12
C GLY A 244 -11.90 8.86 1.23
N ASP A 245 -11.40 8.79 2.46
CA ASP A 245 -12.12 9.21 3.66
C ASP A 245 -11.67 10.53 4.28
N ILE A 246 -10.64 11.15 3.70
CA ILE A 246 -10.11 12.44 4.16
C ILE A 246 -10.51 13.55 3.16
N ARG A 247 -10.85 14.71 3.69
CA ARG A 247 -11.07 15.95 2.93
C ARG A 247 -10.47 17.13 3.71
N PRO A 248 -10.02 18.23 3.05
CA PRO A 248 -9.91 18.42 1.60
C PRO A 248 -8.92 17.47 0.88
N GLN A 249 -8.91 17.48 -0.46
CA GLN A 249 -8.15 16.54 -1.30
C GLN A 249 -6.65 16.50 -0.94
N GLU A 250 -6.05 17.64 -0.66
CA GLU A 250 -4.63 17.76 -0.32
C GLU A 250 -4.24 17.05 0.98
N PHE A 251 -5.19 16.75 1.87
CA PHE A 251 -4.91 16.03 3.12
C PHE A 251 -5.05 14.52 2.99
N ARG A 252 -5.55 14.01 1.86
CA ARG A 252 -5.70 12.57 1.67
C ARG A 252 -4.33 11.90 1.70
N HIS A 253 -4.24 10.79 2.42
CA HIS A 253 -3.02 10.01 2.50
C HIS A 253 -2.85 9.11 1.28
N GLY A 254 -1.60 8.88 0.88
CA GLY A 254 -1.29 7.74 0.02
C GLY A 254 -1.59 6.46 0.79
N LEU A 255 -2.04 5.44 0.07
CA LEU A 255 -2.35 4.12 0.62
C LEU A 255 -1.56 3.07 -0.15
N ASP A 256 -0.86 2.23 0.59
CA ASP A 256 -0.38 0.94 0.09
C ASP A 256 -1.40 -0.15 0.33
N THR A 257 -1.37 -1.18 -0.52
CA THR A 257 -2.20 -2.37 -0.33
C THR A 257 -1.47 -3.38 0.57
N PRO A 258 -2.01 -3.80 1.73
CA PRO A 258 -1.44 -4.89 2.52
C PRO A 258 -1.88 -6.29 2.00
N PRO A 259 -1.22 -7.44 2.29
CA PRO A 259 -1.78 -8.75 2.03
C PRO A 259 -3.04 -9.00 2.81
N LEU A 260 -3.78 -9.95 2.28
CA LEU A 260 -4.85 -10.66 2.97
C LEU A 260 -4.29 -11.87 3.76
N ARG A 261 -3.00 -12.20 3.61
CA ARG A 261 -2.33 -13.22 4.42
C ARG A 261 -2.49 -12.91 5.91
N GLY A 262 -3.03 -13.88 6.65
CA GLY A 262 -3.23 -13.80 8.09
C GLY A 262 -4.34 -12.87 8.54
N VAL A 263 -5.33 -12.54 7.70
CA VAL A 263 -6.50 -11.74 8.14
C VAL A 263 -7.33 -12.46 9.22
N ASN A 264 -7.27 -13.79 9.30
CA ASN A 264 -7.92 -14.60 10.33
C ASN A 264 -7.50 -14.25 11.77
N ILE A 265 -6.29 -13.70 11.98
CA ILE A 265 -5.83 -13.25 13.30
C ILE A 265 -6.07 -11.76 13.56
N GLN A 266 -6.60 -11.03 12.57
CA GLN A 266 -6.79 -9.59 12.65
C GLN A 266 -8.11 -9.20 13.33
N ARG A 267 -8.10 -8.08 14.08
CA ARG A 267 -9.28 -7.58 14.83
C ARG A 267 -9.71 -6.15 14.47
N LEU A 268 -8.89 -5.45 13.71
CA LEU A 268 -9.18 -4.12 13.16
C LEU A 268 -8.90 -4.15 11.65
N PHE A 269 -9.80 -3.58 10.85
CA PHE A 269 -9.69 -3.53 9.40
C PHE A 269 -9.79 -2.09 8.90
N GLY A 270 -9.01 -1.77 7.86
CA GLY A 270 -8.73 -0.40 7.43
C GLY A 270 -7.68 0.28 8.30
N SER A 271 -6.63 0.84 7.69
CA SER A 271 -5.45 1.38 8.40
C SER A 271 -5.80 2.44 9.46
N GLN A 272 -6.81 3.27 9.20
CA GLN A 272 -7.29 4.32 10.11
C GLN A 272 -8.74 4.10 10.55
N ARG A 273 -9.27 2.89 10.35
CA ARG A 273 -10.65 2.54 10.64
C ARG A 273 -10.72 1.44 11.67
N ALA A 274 -11.65 1.57 12.61
CA ALA A 274 -11.86 0.57 13.65
C ALA A 274 -12.90 -0.48 13.21
N ILE A 275 -12.92 -0.88 11.94
CA ILE A 275 -13.84 -1.91 11.41
C ILE A 275 -13.45 -3.25 12.04
N LYS A 276 -14.42 -4.06 12.46
CA LYS A 276 -14.18 -5.17 13.42
C LYS A 276 -14.13 -6.56 12.80
N SER A 277 -14.57 -6.72 11.56
CA SER A 277 -14.58 -8.00 10.86
C SER A 277 -14.14 -7.83 9.41
N ILE A 278 -13.68 -8.91 8.79
CA ILE A 278 -13.34 -8.91 7.37
C ILE A 278 -14.61 -8.71 6.54
N GLU A 279 -15.76 -9.28 6.95
CA GLU A 279 -17.04 -9.10 6.27
C GLU A 279 -17.47 -7.64 6.19
N ASP A 280 -17.37 -6.91 7.32
CA ASP A 280 -17.70 -5.48 7.34
C ASP A 280 -16.74 -4.67 6.46
N PHE A 281 -15.47 -5.12 6.36
CA PHE A 281 -14.48 -4.50 5.49
C PHE A 281 -14.76 -4.78 4.01
N THR A 282 -15.11 -6.02 3.64
CA THR A 282 -15.51 -6.40 2.29
C THR A 282 -16.72 -5.59 1.81
N GLU A 283 -17.72 -5.37 2.68
CA GLU A 283 -18.84 -4.46 2.36
C GLU A 283 -18.39 -3.01 2.21
N PHE A 284 -17.51 -2.53 3.09
CA PHE A 284 -16.96 -1.18 3.03
C PHE A 284 -16.20 -0.91 1.72
N GLU A 285 -15.39 -1.86 1.27
CA GLU A 285 -14.59 -1.72 0.05
C GLU A 285 -15.48 -1.41 -1.17
N GLN A 286 -16.52 -2.22 -1.39
CA GLN A 286 -17.44 -2.05 -2.52
C GLN A 286 -18.37 -0.82 -2.40
N ARG A 287 -18.70 -0.41 -1.17
CA ARG A 287 -19.64 0.72 -0.94
C ARG A 287 -18.97 2.07 -0.85
N ALA A 288 -17.69 2.12 -0.49
CA ALA A 288 -16.99 3.36 -0.19
C ALA A 288 -15.59 3.43 -0.82
N ALA A 289 -14.69 2.49 -0.50
CA ALA A 289 -13.29 2.61 -0.89
C ALA A 289 -13.12 2.66 -2.43
N TYR A 290 -13.85 1.82 -3.15
CA TYR A 290 -13.84 1.76 -4.62
C TYR A 290 -14.26 3.07 -5.30
N PHE A 291 -14.92 3.98 -4.57
CA PHE A 291 -15.51 5.20 -5.10
C PHE A 291 -15.06 6.44 -4.31
N ASP A 292 -13.86 6.41 -3.72
CA ASP A 292 -13.28 7.53 -2.98
C ASP A 292 -14.19 8.07 -1.85
N GLY A 293 -15.02 7.20 -1.26
CA GLY A 293 -15.98 7.56 -0.21
C GLY A 293 -17.21 8.36 -0.70
N ASP A 294 -17.45 8.47 -2.01
CA ASP A 294 -18.58 9.20 -2.58
C ASP A 294 -19.71 8.24 -3.05
N PRO A 295 -20.80 8.08 -2.28
CA PRO A 295 -21.87 7.16 -2.63
C PRO A 295 -22.72 7.61 -3.83
N VAL A 296 -22.71 8.90 -4.16
CA VAL A 296 -23.44 9.43 -5.32
C VAL A 296 -22.71 9.01 -6.60
N ILE A 297 -21.39 9.13 -6.61
CA ILE A 297 -20.56 8.65 -7.73
C ILE A 297 -20.60 7.13 -7.82
N ALA A 298 -20.56 6.43 -6.69
CA ALA A 298 -20.72 4.98 -6.64
C ALA A 298 -22.01 4.54 -7.36
N THR A 299 -23.14 5.18 -7.03
CA THR A 299 -24.43 4.91 -7.66
C THR A 299 -24.42 5.22 -9.16
N LYS A 300 -23.84 6.37 -9.57
CA LYS A 300 -23.70 6.73 -10.99
C LYS A 300 -22.96 5.66 -11.79
N LYS A 301 -21.94 5.03 -11.18
CA LYS A 301 -21.04 4.05 -11.83
C LYS A 301 -21.50 2.61 -11.72
N GLY A 302 -22.65 2.36 -11.09
CA GLY A 302 -23.18 1.01 -10.92
C GLY A 302 -22.46 0.21 -9.84
N ALA A 303 -22.26 0.81 -8.65
CA ALA A 303 -21.73 0.12 -7.49
C ALA A 303 -22.44 -1.23 -7.24
N ASN A 304 -21.64 -2.27 -6.98
CA ASN A 304 -22.15 -3.61 -6.74
C ASN A 304 -22.35 -3.84 -5.24
N ILE A 305 -23.60 -3.83 -4.79
CA ILE A 305 -23.93 -4.10 -3.38
C ILE A 305 -23.95 -5.60 -3.15
N LEU A 306 -22.89 -6.09 -2.50
CA LEU A 306 -22.76 -7.50 -2.13
C LEU A 306 -23.81 -7.92 -1.11
N GLU A 307 -24.43 -9.08 -1.36
CA GLU A 307 -25.34 -9.73 -0.41
C GLU A 307 -24.53 -10.38 0.71
N ARG A 308 -24.90 -10.10 1.97
CA ARG A 308 -24.07 -10.45 3.13
C ARG A 308 -24.05 -11.95 3.44
N GLY A 309 -25.19 -12.62 3.35
CA GLY A 309 -25.35 -14.03 3.74
C GLY A 309 -24.66 -15.04 2.81
N SER A 310 -24.40 -14.64 1.56
CA SER A 310 -23.76 -15.45 0.54
C SER A 310 -22.45 -14.83 0.08
N GLN A 311 -22.47 -13.70 -0.62
CA GLN A 311 -21.27 -13.19 -1.30
C GLN A 311 -20.20 -12.73 -0.32
N VAL A 312 -20.55 -11.88 0.65
CA VAL A 312 -19.59 -11.35 1.64
C VAL A 312 -19.05 -12.49 2.50
N HIS A 313 -19.93 -13.34 3.02
CA HIS A 313 -19.54 -14.45 3.88
C HIS A 313 -18.68 -15.50 3.15
N PHE A 314 -18.86 -15.70 1.84
CA PHE A 314 -18.04 -16.65 1.07
C PHE A 314 -16.66 -16.06 0.77
N MET A 315 -16.59 -14.76 0.43
CA MET A 315 -15.32 -14.05 0.29
C MET A 315 -14.53 -14.09 1.59
N ALA A 316 -15.16 -13.72 2.71
CA ALA A 316 -14.53 -13.73 4.03
C ALA A 316 -13.97 -15.10 4.41
N GLU A 317 -14.73 -16.19 4.22
CA GLU A 317 -14.21 -17.54 4.50
C GLU A 317 -12.97 -17.84 3.65
N MET A 318 -12.94 -17.43 2.38
CA MET A 318 -11.76 -17.63 1.54
C MET A 318 -10.58 -16.76 2.01
N GLU A 319 -10.83 -15.48 2.32
CA GLU A 319 -9.81 -14.54 2.79
C GLU A 319 -9.13 -15.04 4.07
N GLU A 320 -9.90 -15.61 5.01
CA GLU A 320 -9.39 -16.19 6.26
C GLU A 320 -8.50 -17.44 6.08
N LEU A 321 -8.46 -18.01 4.87
CA LEU A 321 -7.58 -19.15 4.57
C LEU A 321 -6.20 -18.76 4.07
N PHE A 322 -5.98 -17.52 3.64
CA PHE A 322 -4.66 -17.08 3.20
C PHE A 322 -3.72 -17.01 4.40
N ASP A 323 -2.77 -17.93 4.47
CA ASP A 323 -1.82 -18.03 5.56
C ASP A 323 -0.60 -17.13 5.33
N PHE A 324 0.13 -16.86 6.40
CA PHE A 324 1.46 -16.27 6.33
C PHE A 324 2.43 -17.21 5.58
N PRO A 325 3.49 -16.68 4.96
CA PRO A 325 4.56 -17.52 4.44
C PRO A 325 5.22 -18.35 5.57
N PRO A 326 5.76 -19.54 5.25
CA PRO A 326 6.50 -20.34 6.23
C PRO A 326 7.69 -19.57 6.81
N ALA A 327 7.86 -19.66 8.13
CA ALA A 327 9.07 -19.20 8.80
C ALA A 327 9.67 -20.36 9.59
N PRO A 328 10.53 -21.18 8.96
CA PRO A 328 11.00 -22.43 9.54
C PRO A 328 11.90 -22.25 10.76
N LYS A 329 12.36 -21.02 11.03
CA LYS A 329 13.18 -20.69 12.20
C LYS A 329 12.37 -20.29 13.42
N LEU A 330 11.04 -20.10 13.31
CA LEU A 330 10.21 -19.81 14.46
C LEU A 330 9.67 -21.09 15.11
N ASP A 331 9.64 -21.11 16.43
CA ASP A 331 8.98 -22.13 17.22
C ASP A 331 7.46 -21.88 17.31
N ILE A 332 6.76 -22.71 18.09
CA ILE A 332 5.30 -22.61 18.28
C ILE A 332 4.85 -21.37 19.07
N PHE A 333 5.76 -20.70 19.77
CA PHE A 333 5.51 -19.44 20.48
C PHE A 333 5.83 -18.22 19.61
N GLY A 334 6.33 -18.46 18.40
CA GLY A 334 6.67 -17.45 17.41
C GLY A 334 8.03 -16.80 17.65
N GLU A 335 8.89 -17.40 18.47
CA GLU A 335 10.26 -16.96 18.76
C GLU A 335 11.27 -17.80 17.96
N LEU A 336 12.51 -17.33 17.78
CA LEU A 336 13.50 -18.12 17.04
C LEU A 336 13.91 -19.37 17.80
N ASP A 337 13.98 -20.49 17.09
CA ASP A 337 14.66 -21.70 17.55
C ASP A 337 16.19 -21.48 17.51
N PRO A 338 16.88 -21.50 18.67
CA PRO A 338 18.33 -21.29 18.74
C PRO A 338 19.15 -22.32 17.94
N ASP A 339 18.60 -23.51 17.67
CA ASP A 339 19.28 -24.55 16.89
C ASP A 339 19.19 -24.28 15.37
N GLN A 340 18.30 -23.40 14.92
CA GLN A 340 18.08 -23.03 13.52
C GLN A 340 18.53 -21.60 13.17
N ALA A 341 18.51 -20.72 14.15
CA ALA A 341 18.84 -19.31 13.97
C ALA A 341 20.35 -19.05 14.00
N THR A 342 20.76 -17.98 13.32
CA THR A 342 22.13 -17.46 13.39
C THR A 342 22.28 -16.54 14.61
N ASP A 343 23.51 -16.36 15.09
CA ASP A 343 23.78 -15.44 16.20
C ASP A 343 23.29 -14.01 15.94
N ALA A 344 23.31 -13.55 14.68
CA ALA A 344 22.82 -12.22 14.32
C ALA A 344 21.29 -12.12 14.40
N GLU A 345 20.57 -13.17 14.00
CA GLU A 345 19.11 -13.25 14.12
C GLU A 345 18.69 -13.32 15.59
N LEU A 346 19.39 -14.10 16.43
CA LEU A 346 19.14 -14.19 17.87
C LEU A 346 19.36 -12.85 18.58
N ARG A 347 20.49 -12.17 18.32
CA ARG A 347 20.71 -10.80 18.84
C ARG A 347 19.64 -9.83 18.34
N GLY A 348 19.25 -9.95 17.07
CA GLY A 348 18.18 -9.15 16.48
C GLY A 348 16.84 -9.33 17.18
N GLN A 349 16.51 -10.57 17.55
CA GLN A 349 15.33 -10.88 18.36
C GLN A 349 15.43 -10.24 19.75
N ASP A 350 16.56 -10.38 20.46
CA ASP A 350 16.74 -9.75 21.78
C ASP A 350 16.55 -8.23 21.70
N ILE A 351 17.14 -7.59 20.69
CA ILE A 351 16.97 -6.15 20.45
C ILE A 351 15.50 -5.80 20.15
N PHE A 352 14.80 -6.63 19.39
CA PHE A 352 13.38 -6.45 19.04
C PHE A 352 12.48 -6.42 20.27
N PHE A 353 12.72 -7.34 21.22
CA PHE A 353 11.93 -7.48 22.45
C PHE A 353 12.33 -6.53 23.58
N ASP A 354 13.56 -6.00 23.55
CA ASP A 354 14.08 -5.11 24.58
C ASP A 354 14.37 -3.70 24.04
N LYS A 355 15.64 -3.41 23.68
CA LYS A 355 16.13 -2.04 23.42
C LYS A 355 15.32 -1.27 22.38
N SER A 356 14.93 -1.92 21.28
CA SER A 356 14.21 -1.24 20.18
C SER A 356 12.72 -1.00 20.48
N ARG A 357 12.18 -1.66 21.51
CA ARG A 357 10.77 -1.57 21.94
C ARG A 357 9.77 -1.96 20.85
N CYS A 358 10.19 -2.66 19.80
CA CYS A 358 9.30 -3.06 18.70
C CYS A 358 8.16 -3.95 19.20
N ALA A 359 8.45 -4.85 20.14
CA ALA A 359 7.47 -5.79 20.70
C ALA A 359 6.34 -5.14 21.52
N GLU A 360 6.45 -3.85 21.90
CA GLU A 360 5.37 -3.15 22.59
C GLU A 360 4.10 -3.03 21.73
N CYS A 361 4.28 -2.94 20.42
CA CYS A 361 3.18 -2.93 19.44
C CYS A 361 3.14 -4.24 18.64
N HIS A 362 4.29 -4.90 18.44
CA HIS A 362 4.43 -6.10 17.62
C HIS A 362 4.81 -7.34 18.44
N PRO A 363 3.98 -7.80 19.42
CA PRO A 363 4.28 -9.00 20.18
C PRO A 363 4.13 -10.28 19.33
N ALA A 364 4.95 -11.29 19.63
CA ALA A 364 4.81 -12.64 19.10
C ALA A 364 3.43 -13.26 19.45
N PRO A 365 2.92 -14.24 18.67
CA PRO A 365 3.59 -14.90 17.54
C PRO A 365 3.32 -14.24 16.18
N TYR A 366 2.35 -13.34 16.07
CA TYR A 366 1.96 -12.70 14.80
C TYR A 366 2.57 -11.33 14.60
N TYR A 367 3.29 -10.82 15.61
CA TYR A 367 3.98 -9.55 15.57
C TYR A 367 3.00 -8.39 15.31
N THR A 368 1.89 -8.40 16.04
CA THR A 368 0.89 -7.33 16.07
C THR A 368 0.05 -7.45 17.34
N ASP A 369 -0.25 -6.32 17.96
CA ASP A 369 -1.18 -6.21 19.07
C ASP A 369 -2.64 -6.01 18.61
N ASN A 370 -2.86 -5.88 17.30
CA ASN A 370 -4.15 -5.53 16.70
C ASN A 370 -4.75 -4.20 17.20
N LEU A 371 -3.92 -3.27 17.66
CA LEU A 371 -4.32 -1.93 18.09
C LEU A 371 -3.94 -0.87 17.04
N MET A 372 -4.21 0.39 17.38
CA MET A 372 -3.79 1.56 16.60
C MET A 372 -2.86 2.41 17.43
N HIS A 373 -1.78 2.88 16.79
CA HIS A 373 -0.80 3.77 17.42
C HIS A 373 -0.56 4.98 16.54
N ASN A 374 -0.28 6.12 17.17
CA ASN A 374 0.13 7.33 16.46
C ASN A 374 1.64 7.55 16.67
N LEU A 375 2.38 7.47 15.57
CA LEU A 375 3.83 7.69 15.57
C LEU A 375 4.22 9.16 15.80
N ARG A 376 3.28 10.09 15.62
CA ARG A 376 3.42 11.54 15.82
C ARG A 376 4.55 12.16 15.00
N THR A 377 4.71 11.74 13.75
CA THR A 377 5.81 12.17 12.86
C THR A 377 5.83 13.68 12.62
N GLU A 378 4.68 14.36 12.76
CA GLU A 378 4.53 15.81 12.65
C GLU A 378 5.38 16.62 13.64
N ARG A 379 5.89 16.00 14.71
CA ARG A 379 6.83 16.67 15.63
C ARG A 379 8.19 16.98 15.00
N PHE A 380 8.55 16.31 13.89
CA PHE A 380 9.85 16.46 13.23
C PHE A 380 9.86 17.44 12.07
N PHE A 381 8.71 17.95 11.61
CA PHE A 381 8.65 18.84 10.46
C PHE A 381 7.55 19.91 10.59
N LYS A 382 7.68 20.99 9.83
CA LYS A 382 6.63 22.01 9.71
C LYS A 382 5.66 21.60 8.60
N PRO A 383 4.36 21.89 8.73
CA PRO A 383 3.39 21.65 7.67
C PRO A 383 3.87 22.18 6.32
N GLN A 384 3.79 21.36 5.28
CA GLN A 384 4.31 21.72 3.97
C GLN A 384 3.59 20.98 2.83
N MET A 385 3.48 21.65 1.68
CA MET A 385 2.87 21.10 0.48
C MET A 385 3.93 20.35 -0.35
N ILE A 386 3.67 19.09 -0.67
CA ILE A 386 4.57 18.20 -1.39
C ILE A 386 3.80 17.57 -2.56
N ASN A 387 4.10 17.99 -3.79
CA ASN A 387 3.40 17.52 -5.00
C ASN A 387 1.86 17.51 -4.92
N GLY A 388 1.27 18.47 -4.19
CA GLY A 388 -0.19 18.58 -4.02
C GLY A 388 -0.74 17.88 -2.77
N ARG A 389 0.10 17.18 -2.00
CA ARG A 389 -0.23 16.65 -0.68
C ARG A 389 0.24 17.62 0.42
N MET A 390 -0.65 17.99 1.33
CA MET A 390 -0.33 18.70 2.56
C MET A 390 0.17 17.72 3.63
N ALA A 391 1.46 17.80 3.98
CA ALA A 391 2.06 17.02 5.05
C ALA A 391 1.82 17.70 6.40
N VAL A 392 1.03 17.08 7.29
CA VAL A 392 0.68 17.62 8.63
C VAL A 392 0.75 16.58 9.77
N GLY A 393 0.95 15.31 9.46
CA GLY A 393 0.88 14.19 10.39
C GLY A 393 -0.02 13.08 9.85
N ASP A 394 0.20 11.85 10.30
CA ASP A 394 -0.52 10.68 9.78
C ASP A 394 -1.68 10.28 10.70
N GLY A 395 -1.63 10.61 12.00
CA GLY A 395 -2.62 10.18 12.99
C GLY A 395 -2.45 8.70 13.38
N PRO A 396 -3.40 8.13 14.14
CA PRO A 396 -3.36 6.71 14.50
C PRO A 396 -3.47 5.81 13.26
N ILE A 397 -2.59 4.81 13.19
CA ILE A 397 -2.58 3.76 12.18
C ILE A 397 -2.55 2.41 12.90
N LYS A 398 -3.28 1.44 12.37
CA LYS A 398 -3.26 0.07 12.88
C LYS A 398 -1.85 -0.53 12.82
N THR A 399 -1.47 -1.28 13.86
CA THR A 399 -0.32 -2.17 13.82
C THR A 399 -0.55 -3.35 12.86
N PHE A 400 0.15 -3.37 11.72
CA PHE A 400 0.12 -4.51 10.80
C PHE A 400 0.99 -5.67 11.31
N PRO A 401 0.62 -6.95 11.06
CA PRO A 401 1.49 -8.09 11.34
C PRO A 401 2.85 -7.98 10.65
N LEU A 402 3.92 -8.47 11.30
CA LEU A 402 5.27 -8.54 10.68
C LEU A 402 5.63 -9.95 10.17
N ARG A 403 4.74 -10.94 10.32
CA ARG A 403 4.90 -12.26 9.71
C ARG A 403 5.00 -12.13 8.20
N GLY A 404 6.09 -12.63 7.61
CA GLY A 404 6.38 -12.51 6.18
C GLY A 404 6.75 -11.12 5.70
N ILE A 405 7.16 -10.20 6.59
CA ILE A 405 7.36 -8.78 6.27
C ILE A 405 8.29 -8.57 5.07
N LYS A 406 9.34 -9.39 4.91
CA LYS A 406 10.27 -9.28 3.78
C LYS A 406 9.63 -9.48 2.38
N ASP A 407 8.42 -10.05 2.32
CA ASP A 407 7.71 -10.34 1.07
C ASP A 407 6.85 -9.16 0.59
N SER A 408 6.67 -8.11 1.40
CA SER A 408 5.74 -7.01 1.09
C SER A 408 6.39 -5.62 1.13
N PRO A 409 7.52 -5.36 0.44
CA PRO A 409 7.98 -4.00 0.22
C PRO A 409 7.08 -3.27 -0.79
N PRO A 410 7.05 -1.93 -0.78
CA PRO A 410 7.64 -1.04 0.22
C PRO A 410 6.84 -1.08 1.54
N TYR A 411 7.33 -0.37 2.56
CA TYR A 411 6.84 -0.44 3.93
C TYR A 411 6.17 0.86 4.37
N LEU A 412 5.42 0.75 5.48
CA LEU A 412 4.50 1.75 6.04
C LEU A 412 3.23 1.93 5.19
N HIS A 413 2.19 2.50 5.79
CA HIS A 413 0.85 2.64 5.19
C HIS A 413 0.81 3.42 3.87
N ASP A 414 1.84 4.20 3.55
CA ASP A 414 1.91 5.06 2.37
C ASP A 414 3.16 4.82 1.50
N ARG A 415 3.86 3.68 1.68
CA ARG A 415 5.00 3.24 0.84
C ARG A 415 6.28 4.08 0.96
N ARG A 416 6.39 4.97 1.95
CA ARG A 416 7.53 5.90 2.02
C ARG A 416 8.87 5.22 2.39
N LEU A 417 8.86 3.98 2.87
CA LEU A 417 10.05 3.26 3.32
C LEU A 417 10.35 2.11 2.34
N LEU A 418 11.44 2.19 1.57
CA LEU A 418 11.66 1.26 0.45
C LEU A 418 12.29 -0.07 0.86
N THR A 419 12.93 -0.12 2.04
CA THR A 419 13.65 -1.29 2.57
C THR A 419 13.36 -1.51 4.06
N LEU A 420 13.70 -2.70 4.57
CA LEU A 420 13.63 -2.96 6.01
C LEU A 420 14.65 -2.08 6.77
N GLU A 421 15.79 -1.79 6.16
CA GLU A 421 16.78 -0.85 6.67
C GLU A 421 16.22 0.57 6.80
N ASP A 422 15.48 1.08 5.79
CA ASP A 422 14.77 2.36 5.92
C ASP A 422 13.76 2.34 7.07
N THR A 423 13.10 1.19 7.27
CA THR A 423 12.13 0.99 8.35
C THR A 423 12.80 1.05 9.72
N VAL A 424 13.92 0.33 9.90
CA VAL A 424 14.68 0.34 11.14
C VAL A 424 15.22 1.75 11.44
N GLU A 425 15.76 2.48 10.46
CA GLU A 425 16.22 3.85 10.68
C GLU A 425 15.08 4.80 11.04
N PHE A 426 13.94 4.68 10.34
CA PHE A 426 12.77 5.48 10.60
C PHE A 426 12.29 5.29 12.05
N PHE A 427 12.17 4.04 12.51
CA PHE A 427 11.75 3.75 13.88
C PHE A 427 12.81 4.10 14.92
N ASN A 428 14.11 3.91 14.62
CA ASN A 428 15.20 4.33 15.50
C ASN A 428 15.13 5.83 15.79
N LEU A 429 15.01 6.65 14.74
CA LEU A 429 14.88 8.12 14.87
C LEU A 429 13.54 8.51 15.50
N ASN A 430 12.44 7.88 15.08
CA ASN A 430 11.11 8.27 15.57
C ASN A 430 10.94 7.93 17.05
N THR A 431 11.42 6.77 17.51
CA THR A 431 11.23 6.33 18.91
C THR A 431 12.36 6.77 19.84
N GLY A 432 13.51 7.19 19.31
CA GLY A 432 14.64 7.69 20.10
C GLY A 432 15.33 6.59 20.90
N VAL A 433 15.44 5.38 20.35
CA VAL A 433 16.04 4.20 21.00
C VAL A 433 17.54 4.06 20.79
N GLU A 434 18.16 4.97 20.03
CA GLU A 434 19.62 5.10 19.85
C GLU A 434 20.32 3.77 19.54
N LEU A 435 19.81 3.04 18.54
CA LEU A 435 20.42 1.80 18.06
C LEU A 435 21.76 2.09 17.35
N THR A 436 22.76 1.29 17.69
CA THR A 436 24.05 1.23 17.00
C THR A 436 23.91 0.60 15.61
N GLU A 437 24.91 0.79 14.75
CA GLU A 437 24.94 0.15 13.43
C GLU A 437 24.79 -1.38 13.48
N GLN A 438 25.46 -2.04 14.43
CA GLN A 438 25.37 -3.48 14.58
C GLN A 438 23.97 -3.92 15.02
N GLU A 439 23.37 -3.21 15.98
CA GLU A 439 22.02 -3.53 16.45
C GLU A 439 20.97 -3.37 15.35
N LYS A 440 21.10 -2.34 14.50
CA LYS A 440 20.23 -2.15 13.34
C LYS A 440 20.37 -3.29 12.33
N GLN A 441 21.60 -3.75 12.06
CA GLN A 441 21.85 -4.88 11.16
C GLN A 441 21.28 -6.19 11.70
N ASP A 442 21.48 -6.47 12.99
CA ASP A 442 20.95 -7.66 13.66
C ASP A 442 19.42 -7.63 13.67
N LEU A 443 18.80 -6.46 13.96
CA LEU A 443 17.35 -6.29 13.90
C LEU A 443 16.77 -6.56 12.51
N VAL A 444 17.44 -6.08 11.45
CA VAL A 444 17.03 -6.40 10.06
C VAL A 444 17.20 -7.89 9.75
N ALA A 445 18.23 -8.55 10.27
CA ALA A 445 18.40 -9.99 10.11
C ALA A 445 17.22 -10.76 10.72
N PHE A 446 16.78 -10.36 11.91
CA PHE A 446 15.58 -10.91 12.54
C PHE A 446 14.30 -10.66 11.72
N LEU A 447 14.06 -9.42 11.28
CA LEU A 447 12.87 -9.10 10.46
C LEU A 447 12.80 -9.91 9.15
N ARG A 448 13.94 -10.31 8.58
CA ARG A 448 14.00 -11.11 7.34
C ARG A 448 13.60 -12.58 7.55
N VAL A 449 13.54 -13.06 8.78
CA VAL A 449 13.15 -14.44 9.10
C VAL A 449 11.77 -14.56 9.75
N LEU A 450 11.10 -13.43 9.97
CA LEU A 450 9.66 -13.38 10.28
C LEU A 450 8.81 -13.67 9.05
#